data_AF-A0A257CB37-F1
#
_entry.id   AF-A0A257CB37-F1
#
_cell.length_a   1.000
_cell.length_b   1.000
_cell.length_c   1.000
_cell.angle_alpha   90.00
_cell.angle_beta   90.00
_cell.angle_gamma   90.00
#
_symmetry.space_group_name_H-M   'P 1'
#
loop_
_entity.id
_entity.type
_entity.pdbx_description
1 polymer ?
#
loop_
_entity_poly.entity_id
_entity_poly.type
_entity_poly.pdbx_seq_one_letter_code
_entity_poly.pdbx_strand_id
1 'polypeptide(L)'
;MDARWGWALALLAMVTAAWQFGLPGLALGATVVVFWLVLQFSRSLRVMKDAGGAPMGSVANAVMFQSKLQAGWPMLKVLPLAGSLGRKVGDDPETWAWQDAGGDSVELVFEGGRLARWQLVRAATS
;
A
#
# COMPACT_ATOMS: atom_id res chain seq x y z
N MET A 1 -8.18 0.32 -11.20
CA MET A 1 -9.11 1.08 -12.06
C MET A 1 -8.53 2.46 -12.25
N ASP A 2 -7.99 2.73 -13.43
CA ASP A 2 -7.01 3.79 -13.69
C ASP A 2 -7.57 5.19 -13.41
N ALA A 3 -6.79 6.04 -12.73
CA ALA A 3 -7.16 7.38 -12.27
C ALA A 3 -7.77 8.29 -13.38
N ARG A 4 -7.44 8.00 -14.63
CA ARG A 4 -7.96 8.59 -15.87
C ARG A 4 -9.49 8.51 -15.99
N TRP A 5 -10.10 7.42 -15.52
CA TRP A 5 -11.56 7.24 -15.53
C TRP A 5 -12.29 8.12 -14.51
N GLY A 6 -11.63 8.43 -13.39
CA GLY A 6 -12.17 9.36 -12.38
C GLY A 6 -12.24 10.80 -12.89
N TRP A 7 -11.22 11.24 -13.62
CA TRP A 7 -11.20 12.57 -14.26
C TRP A 7 -12.26 12.70 -15.36
N ALA A 8 -12.48 11.64 -16.14
CA ALA A 8 -13.53 11.62 -17.16
C ALA A 8 -14.94 11.77 -16.55
N LEU A 9 -15.24 11.05 -15.48
CA LEU A 9 -16.53 11.16 -14.78
C LEU A 9 -16.72 12.53 -14.10
N ALA A 10 -15.67 13.10 -13.51
CA ALA A 10 -15.73 14.43 -12.91
C ALA A 10 -15.97 15.53 -13.96
N LEU A 11 -15.30 15.45 -15.11
CA LEU A 11 -15.55 16.36 -16.24
C LEU A 11 -16.98 16.20 -16.78
N LEU A 12 -17.46 14.97 -16.92
CA LEU A 12 -18.79 14.68 -17.47
C LEU A 12 -19.91 15.13 -16.51
N ALA A 13 -19.72 15.00 -15.20
CA ALA A 13 -20.62 15.56 -14.18
C ALA A 13 -20.61 17.09 -14.17
N MET A 14 -19.45 17.73 -14.36
CA MET A 14 -19.33 19.18 -14.40
C MET A 14 -19.97 19.79 -15.65
N VAL A 15 -19.83 19.13 -16.81
CA VAL A 15 -20.44 19.56 -18.08
C VAL A 15 -21.96 19.36 -18.07
N THR A 16 -22.46 18.24 -17.53
CA THR A 16 -23.90 17.96 -17.44
C THR A 16 -24.62 18.87 -16.43
N ALA A 17 -23.96 19.24 -15.32
CA ALA A 17 -24.49 20.23 -14.37
C ALA A 17 -24.57 21.65 -14.96
N ALA A 18 -23.61 22.03 -15.83
CA ALA A 18 -23.59 23.34 -16.46
C ALA A 18 -24.67 23.53 -17.55
N TRP A 19 -25.08 22.45 -18.22
CA TRP A 19 -26.02 22.53 -19.35
C TRP A 19 -27.50 22.59 -18.95
N GLN A 20 -27.88 22.12 -17.75
CA GLN A 20 -29.28 21.74 -17.50
C GLN A 20 -30.11 22.72 -16.63
N PHE A 21 -29.53 23.58 -15.76
CA PHE A 21 -30.34 24.22 -14.69
C PHE A 21 -30.11 25.71 -14.31
N GLY A 22 -29.18 26.46 -14.91
CA GLY A 22 -28.91 27.84 -14.46
C GLY A 22 -28.42 27.92 -12.99
N LEU A 23 -28.65 29.04 -12.30
CA LEU A 23 -28.16 29.32 -10.92
C LEU A 23 -28.25 28.16 -9.89
N PRO A 24 -29.32 27.35 -9.79
CA PRO A 24 -29.40 26.23 -8.84
C PRO A 24 -28.58 24.99 -9.23
N GLY A 25 -28.27 24.78 -10.52
CA GLY A 25 -27.42 23.67 -10.97
C GLY A 25 -25.97 23.81 -10.53
N LEU A 26 -25.51 25.05 -10.36
CA LEU A 26 -24.17 25.38 -9.89
C LEU A 26 -23.99 24.97 -8.41
N ALA A 27 -25.03 25.14 -7.58
CA ALA A 27 -25.02 24.71 -6.19
C ALA A 27 -24.92 23.17 -6.06
N LEU A 28 -25.74 22.42 -6.83
CA LEU A 28 -25.69 20.96 -6.82
C LEU A 28 -24.38 20.42 -7.40
N GLY A 29 -23.89 20.99 -8.50
CA GLY A 29 -22.59 20.64 -9.09
C GLY A 29 -21.45 20.88 -8.10
N ALA A 30 -21.45 22.03 -7.41
CA ALA A 30 -20.48 22.34 -6.38
C ALA A 30 -20.55 21.35 -5.20
N THR A 31 -21.74 20.97 -4.73
CA THR A 31 -21.88 19.97 -3.65
C THR A 31 -21.36 18.60 -4.07
N VAL A 32 -21.67 18.13 -5.28
CA VAL A 32 -21.16 16.84 -5.78
C VAL A 32 -19.65 16.90 -5.97
N VAL A 33 -19.10 17.98 -6.51
CA VAL A 33 -17.64 18.16 -6.67
C VAL A 33 -16.96 18.19 -5.30
N VAL A 34 -17.48 18.94 -4.33
CA VAL A 34 -16.90 19.00 -2.96
C VAL A 34 -17.01 17.65 -2.27
N PHE A 35 -18.17 16.98 -2.33
CA PHE A 35 -18.35 15.64 -1.78
C PHE A 35 -17.38 14.64 -2.41
N TRP A 36 -17.19 14.74 -3.73
CA TRP A 36 -16.24 13.91 -4.47
C TRP A 36 -14.79 14.25 -4.11
N LEU A 37 -14.45 15.52 -3.92
CA LEU A 37 -13.13 15.99 -3.46
C LEU A 37 -12.82 15.46 -2.07
N VAL A 38 -13.81 15.45 -1.15
CA VAL A 38 -13.67 14.86 0.19
C VAL A 38 -13.47 13.35 0.12
N LEU A 39 -14.16 12.64 -0.78
CA LEU A 39 -13.94 11.21 -0.99
C LEU A 39 -12.57 10.91 -1.60
N GLN A 40 -12.14 11.72 -2.57
CA GLN A 40 -10.80 11.66 -3.17
C GLN A 40 -9.73 11.89 -2.10
N PHE A 41 -9.93 12.89 -1.24
CA PHE A 41 -9.02 13.18 -0.13
C PHE A 41 -9.03 12.10 0.94
N SER A 42 -10.19 11.51 1.25
CA SER A 42 -10.32 10.39 2.19
C SER A 42 -9.58 9.14 1.70
N ARG A 43 -9.54 8.92 0.38
CA ARG A 43 -8.78 7.82 -0.23
C ARG A 43 -7.28 8.09 -0.14
N SER A 44 -6.84 9.33 -0.38
CA SER A 44 -5.43 9.75 -0.19
C SER A 44 -5.00 9.72 1.28
N LEU A 45 -5.87 10.16 2.19
CA LEU A 45 -5.61 10.12 3.64
C LEU A 45 -5.61 8.69 4.18
N ARG A 46 -6.33 7.75 3.58
CA ARG A 46 -6.23 6.33 3.97
C ARG A 46 -4.85 5.77 3.61
N VAL A 47 -4.35 6.08 2.41
CA VAL A 47 -2.99 5.73 1.96
C VAL A 47 -1.91 6.41 2.81
N MET A 48 -2.11 7.67 3.21
CA MET A 48 -1.19 8.39 4.11
C MET A 48 -1.30 7.96 5.57
N LYS A 49 -2.48 7.57 6.05
CA LYS A 49 -2.67 7.06 7.42
C LYS A 49 -2.08 5.65 7.57
N ASP A 50 -2.01 4.89 6.48
CA ASP A 50 -1.20 3.66 6.39
C ASP A 50 0.31 3.98 6.33
N ALA A 51 0.72 5.10 5.72
CA ALA A 51 2.12 5.55 5.73
C ALA A 51 2.59 6.13 7.08
N GLY A 52 1.67 6.73 7.85
CA GLY A 52 1.95 7.33 9.17
C GLY A 52 2.22 6.30 10.27
N GLY A 53 2.01 5.02 9.97
CA GLY A 53 2.33 3.91 10.85
C GLY A 53 3.61 3.17 10.47
N ALA A 54 4.34 3.55 9.40
CA ALA A 54 5.47 2.78 8.83
C ALA A 54 6.51 2.42 9.91
N PRO A 55 6.40 1.23 10.52
CA PRO A 55 7.30 0.80 11.55
C PRO A 55 8.47 0.08 10.89
N MET A 56 9.56 -0.12 11.60
CA MET A 56 10.64 -0.98 11.12
C MET A 56 10.07 -2.32 10.60
N GLY A 57 10.55 -2.77 9.44
CA GLY A 57 10.09 -3.96 8.73
C GLY A 57 8.88 -3.76 7.83
N SER A 58 8.84 -2.74 6.97
CA SER A 58 7.76 -2.55 5.99
C SER A 58 8.18 -2.93 4.56
N VAL A 59 7.30 -3.53 3.77
CA VAL A 59 7.57 -3.86 2.35
C VAL A 59 6.41 -3.45 1.46
N ALA A 60 6.69 -3.08 0.21
CA ALA A 60 5.67 -2.59 -0.72
C ALA A 60 4.56 -3.64 -1.01
N ASN A 61 4.94 -4.92 -1.11
CA ASN A 61 4.03 -6.05 -1.27
C ASN A 61 4.73 -7.34 -0.85
N ALA A 62 4.18 -8.03 0.15
CA ALA A 62 4.78 -9.23 0.74
C ALA A 62 4.90 -10.38 -0.27
N VAL A 63 3.88 -10.58 -1.10
CA VAL A 63 3.83 -11.64 -2.12
C VAL A 63 4.88 -11.41 -3.21
N MET A 64 5.02 -10.17 -3.68
CA MET A 64 6.03 -9.82 -4.68
C MET A 64 7.45 -9.84 -4.12
N PHE A 65 7.61 -9.54 -2.83
CA PHE A 65 8.90 -9.61 -2.18
C PHE A 65 9.38 -11.06 -2.05
N GLN A 66 8.55 -11.96 -1.50
CA GLN A 66 8.94 -13.36 -1.33
C GLN A 66 9.27 -14.07 -2.66
N SER A 67 8.63 -13.68 -3.77
CA SER A 67 8.87 -14.31 -5.07
C SER A 67 10.22 -13.93 -5.69
N LYS A 68 10.81 -12.82 -5.24
CA LYS A 68 12.14 -12.37 -5.65
C LYS A 68 13.25 -12.92 -4.76
N LEU A 69 12.91 -13.56 -3.63
CA LEU A 69 13.88 -14.11 -2.70
C LEU A 69 14.51 -15.38 -3.26
N GLN A 70 15.78 -15.58 -2.93
CA GLN A 70 16.53 -16.78 -3.28
C GLN A 70 17.35 -17.24 -2.09
N ALA A 71 17.40 -18.55 -1.88
CA ALA A 71 18.20 -19.16 -0.83
C ALA A 71 19.69 -18.83 -0.99
N GLY A 72 20.39 -18.69 0.13
CA GLY A 72 21.82 -18.40 0.21
C GLY A 72 22.20 -16.92 0.09
N TRP A 73 21.23 -16.02 -0.16
CA TRP A 73 21.49 -14.59 -0.23
C TRP A 73 21.85 -13.99 1.13
N PRO A 74 22.85 -13.09 1.20
CA PRO A 74 23.13 -12.34 2.42
C PRO A 74 22.06 -11.26 2.65
N MET A 75 21.85 -10.89 3.91
CA MET A 75 20.90 -9.84 4.32
C MET A 75 21.11 -8.52 3.54
N LEU A 76 22.37 -8.13 3.29
CA LEU A 76 22.70 -6.93 2.50
C LEU A 76 22.15 -6.93 1.07
N LYS A 77 21.88 -8.09 0.47
CA LYS A 77 21.25 -8.20 -0.86
C LYS A 77 19.73 -8.11 -0.78
N VAL A 78 19.16 -8.48 0.36
CA VAL A 78 17.71 -8.48 0.61
C VAL A 78 17.20 -7.07 0.95
N LEU A 79 17.96 -6.29 1.71
CA LEU A 79 17.58 -4.92 2.13
C LEU A 79 17.11 -4.03 0.96
N PRO A 80 17.86 -3.91 -0.15
CA PRO A 80 17.44 -3.06 -1.27
C PRO A 80 16.15 -3.53 -1.95
N LEU A 81 15.84 -4.84 -1.88
CA LEU A 81 14.62 -5.41 -2.44
C LEU A 81 13.40 -5.17 -1.55
N ALA A 82 13.61 -5.17 -0.23
CA ALA A 82 12.58 -4.86 0.74
C ALA A 82 12.30 -3.35 0.80
N GLY A 83 13.33 -2.51 0.60
CA GLY A 83 13.25 -1.06 0.71
C GLY A 83 13.23 -0.54 2.15
N SER A 84 13.42 -1.42 3.14
CA SER A 84 13.48 -1.09 4.55
C SER A 84 14.33 -2.07 5.35
N LEU A 85 14.77 -1.64 6.54
CA LEU A 85 15.33 -2.53 7.54
C LEU A 85 14.23 -3.44 8.07
N GLY A 86 14.48 -4.75 8.09
CA GLY A 86 13.55 -5.74 8.65
C GLY A 86 13.33 -5.54 10.14
N ARG A 87 12.22 -6.07 10.65
CA ARG A 87 12.01 -6.19 12.10
C ARG A 87 12.59 -7.50 12.58
N LYS A 88 13.44 -7.49 13.59
CA LYS A 88 13.95 -8.71 14.20
C LYS A 88 12.85 -9.38 15.02
N VAL A 89 12.58 -10.66 14.75
CA VAL A 89 11.54 -11.46 15.42
C VAL A 89 12.14 -12.60 16.25
N GLY A 90 13.33 -13.07 15.86
CA GLY A 90 14.05 -14.13 16.58
C GLY A 90 15.55 -14.01 16.41
N ASP A 91 16.30 -14.55 17.37
CA ASP A 91 17.76 -14.57 17.40
C ASP A 91 18.37 -15.93 17.05
N ASP A 92 17.68 -17.03 17.36
CA ASP A 92 18.13 -18.39 17.06
C ASP A 92 16.95 -19.30 16.65
N PRO A 93 16.73 -19.56 15.35
CA PRO A 93 17.49 -19.02 14.22
C PRO A 93 17.18 -17.54 13.97
N GLU A 94 18.15 -16.80 13.43
CA GLU A 94 18.05 -15.35 13.20
C GLU A 94 16.89 -15.05 12.23
N THR A 95 15.81 -14.45 12.72
CA THR A 95 14.57 -14.29 11.96
C THR A 95 14.18 -12.82 11.84
N TRP A 96 13.92 -12.40 10.61
CA TRP A 96 13.56 -11.03 10.25
C TRP A 96 12.22 -11.00 9.52
N ALA A 97 11.35 -10.06 9.88
CA ALA A 97 10.03 -9.93 9.29
C ALA A 97 9.85 -8.59 8.58
N TRP A 98 9.12 -8.64 7.47
CA TRP A 98 8.59 -7.48 6.78
C TRP A 98 7.09 -7.63 6.61
N GLN A 99 6.34 -6.55 6.79
CA GLN A 99 4.89 -6.52 6.63
C GLN A 99 4.50 -5.53 5.54
N ASP A 100 3.52 -5.88 4.71
CA ASP A 100 2.94 -4.98 3.73
C ASP A 100 1.70 -4.25 4.26
N ALA A 101 1.22 -3.28 3.47
CA ALA A 101 0.06 -2.48 3.83
C ALA A 101 -1.26 -3.29 3.89
N GLY A 102 -1.29 -4.49 3.29
CA GLY A 102 -2.42 -5.42 3.38
C GLY A 102 -2.44 -6.23 4.69
N GLY A 103 -1.40 -6.11 5.50
CA GLY A 103 -1.21 -6.87 6.74
C GLY A 103 -0.51 -8.21 6.53
N ASP A 104 -0.24 -8.60 5.28
CA ASP A 104 0.54 -9.80 4.98
C ASP A 104 2.00 -9.57 5.38
N SER A 105 2.63 -10.53 6.04
CA SER A 105 4.03 -10.48 6.43
C SER A 105 4.85 -11.59 5.81
N VAL A 106 6.12 -11.31 5.55
CA VAL A 106 7.12 -12.29 5.12
C VAL A 106 8.17 -12.38 6.21
N GLU A 107 8.36 -13.58 6.73
CA GLU A 107 9.42 -13.89 7.68
C GLU A 107 10.55 -14.61 6.96
N LEU A 108 11.76 -14.12 7.13
CA LEU A 108 12.99 -14.64 6.54
C LEU A 108 13.87 -15.15 7.67
N VAL A 109 14.26 -16.41 7.55
CA VAL A 109 15.16 -17.06 8.50
C VAL A 109 16.55 -17.11 7.90
N PHE A 110 17.50 -16.57 8.62
CA PHE A 110 18.90 -16.53 8.28
C PHE A 110 19.69 -17.51 9.16
N GLU A 111 20.55 -18.29 8.51
CA GLU A 111 21.48 -19.21 9.16
C GLU A 111 22.89 -18.86 8.67
N GLY A 112 23.81 -18.59 9.61
CA GLY A 112 25.16 -18.13 9.26
C GLY A 112 25.18 -16.85 8.40
N GLY A 113 24.21 -15.96 8.59
CA GLY A 113 24.07 -14.70 7.85
C GLY A 113 23.54 -14.84 6.42
N ARG A 114 23.03 -16.01 6.03
CA ARG A 114 22.45 -16.29 4.71
C ARG A 114 21.00 -16.71 4.83
N LEU A 115 20.18 -16.28 3.87
CA LEU A 115 18.77 -16.63 3.80
C LEU A 115 18.62 -18.14 3.60
N ALA A 116 18.14 -18.84 4.62
CA ALA A 116 17.92 -20.28 4.59
C ALA A 116 16.51 -20.60 4.07
N ARG A 117 15.50 -19.93 4.62
CA ARG A 117 14.09 -20.11 4.27
C ARG A 117 13.29 -18.83 4.48
N TRP A 118 12.13 -18.75 3.85
CA TRP A 118 11.17 -17.68 4.06
C TRP A 118 9.75 -18.23 4.06
N GLN A 119 8.84 -17.54 4.75
CA GLN A 119 7.43 -17.88 4.81
C GLN A 119 6.56 -16.63 4.70
N LEU A 120 5.49 -16.72 3.92
CA LEU A 120 4.44 -15.70 3.87
C LEU A 120 3.37 -16.04 4.91
N VAL A 121 3.21 -15.17 5.88
CA VAL A 121 2.12 -15.16 6.85
C VAL A 121 1.07 -14.19 6.32
N ARG A 122 -0.09 -14.72 5.91
CA ARG A 122 -1.19 -13.85 5.45
C ARG A 122 -1.94 -13.25 6.62
N ALA A 123 -2.45 -12.04 6.45
CA ALA A 123 -3.38 -11.44 7.40
C ALA A 123 -4.62 -12.33 7.52
N ALA A 124 -4.97 -12.73 8.75
CA ALA A 124 -6.20 -13.44 9.00
C ALA A 124 -7.38 -12.49 8.73
N THR A 125 -8.14 -12.72 7.65
CA THR A 125 -9.45 -12.11 7.44
C THR A 125 -10.35 -12.54 8.59
N SER A 126 -10.57 -11.64 9.55
CA SER A 126 -11.54 -11.78 10.63
C SER A 126 -12.83 -11.05 10.26
#